data_AF-A0A1C9EIY3-F1
#
_entry.id   AF-A0A1C9EIY3-F1
#
_cell.length_a   1.000
_cell.length_b   1.000
_cell.length_c   1.000
_cell.angle_alpha   90.00
_cell.angle_beta   90.00
_cell.angle_gamma   90.00
#
_symmetry.space_group_name_H-M   'P 1'
#
loop_
_entity.id
_entity.type
_entity.pdbx_description
1 polymer ?
#
loop_
_entity_poly.entity_id
_entity_poly.type
_entity_poly.pdbx_seq_one_letter_code
_entity_poly.pdbx_strand_id
1 'polypeptide(L)'
;ALGGWMGLNQTQIRKIMAFSSISHLGWMAIILIYNPKLTLITFYLYSLTTAAIFFTLNATNTLKLSTLMAAWSKIPTLTATLMLALLSL
;
A
#
# COMPACT_ATOMS: atom_id res chain seq x y z
N ALA A 1 -10.50 10.16 4.73
CA ALA A 1 -11.71 9.32 4.85
C ALA A 1 -12.16 8.71 3.51
N LEU A 2 -12.36 9.53 2.46
CA LEU A 2 -12.83 9.05 1.13
C LEU A 2 -11.98 7.93 0.52
N GLY A 3 -10.65 8.01 0.59
CA GLY A 3 -9.74 6.97 0.08
C GLY A 3 -10.02 5.59 0.71
N GLY A 4 -10.16 5.52 2.04
CA GLY A 4 -10.43 4.26 2.74
C GLY A 4 -11.76 3.61 2.33
N TRP A 5 -12.84 4.40 2.27
CA TRP A 5 -14.15 3.86 1.86
C TRP A 5 -14.19 3.41 0.40
N MET A 6 -13.55 4.16 -0.51
CA MET A 6 -13.52 3.78 -1.92
C MET A 6 -12.60 2.58 -2.19
N GLY A 7 -11.60 2.35 -1.33
CA GLY A 7 -10.70 1.19 -1.41
C GLY A 7 -11.35 -0.13 -0.98
N LEU A 8 -12.27 -0.11 0.00
CA LEU A 8 -12.89 -1.33 0.56
C LEU A 8 -13.63 -2.18 -0.48
N ASN A 9 -14.25 -1.56 -1.48
CA ASN A 9 -15.03 -2.27 -2.49
C ASN A 9 -14.24 -2.58 -3.78
N GLN A 10 -12.90 -2.58 -3.72
CA GLN A 10 -12.05 -2.87 -4.89
C GLN A 10 -11.47 -4.28 -4.83
N THR A 11 -11.55 -4.98 -5.96
CA THR A 11 -10.93 -6.31 -6.13
C THR A 11 -9.58 -6.27 -6.85
N GLN A 12 -9.29 -5.15 -7.51
CA GLN A 12 -8.04 -4.91 -8.24
C GLN A 12 -7.01 -4.27 -7.30
N ILE A 13 -5.87 -4.94 -7.13
CA ILE A 13 -4.84 -4.52 -6.16
C ILE A 13 -4.30 -3.12 -6.51
N ARG A 14 -4.14 -2.82 -7.81
CA ARG A 14 -3.70 -1.49 -8.26
C ARG A 14 -4.64 -0.36 -7.81
N LYS A 15 -5.95 -0.62 -7.77
CA LYS A 15 -6.94 0.37 -7.31
C LYS A 15 -6.88 0.53 -5.79
N ILE A 16 -6.73 -0.58 -5.05
CA ILE A 16 -6.54 -0.55 -3.59
C ILE A 16 -5.32 0.31 -3.24
N MET A 17 -4.18 0.09 -3.91
CA MET A 17 -2.97 0.89 -3.70
C MET A 17 -3.18 2.38 -4.04
N ALA A 18 -3.91 2.71 -5.10
CA ALA A 18 -4.24 4.10 -5.43
C ALA A 18 -5.14 4.75 -4.37
N PHE A 19 -6.09 4.02 -3.79
CA PHE A 19 -6.93 4.55 -2.71
C PHE A 19 -6.15 4.72 -1.39
N SER A 20 -5.16 3.86 -1.13
CA SER A 20 -4.23 4.06 -0.01
C SER A 20 -3.42 5.35 -0.17
N SER A 21 -2.94 5.67 -1.37
CA SER A 21 -2.16 6.90 -1.62
C SER A 21 -2.97 8.16 -1.39
N ILE A 22 -4.25 8.14 -1.80
CA ILE A 22 -5.19 9.23 -1.53
C ILE A 22 -5.35 9.45 -0.02
N SER A 23 -5.44 8.39 0.80
CA SER A 23 -5.52 8.55 2.26
C SER A 23 -4.22 9.06 2.89
N HIS A 24 -3.06 8.57 2.48
CA HIS A 24 -1.77 9.03 3.03
C HIS A 24 -1.50 10.49 2.66
N LEU A 25 -1.74 10.89 1.41
CA LEU A 25 -1.61 12.29 0.99
C LEU A 25 -2.59 13.20 1.74
N GLY A 26 -3.80 12.72 2.03
CA GLY A 26 -4.75 13.44 2.88
C GLY A 26 -4.21 13.72 4.28
N TRP A 27 -3.56 12.75 4.91
CA TRP A 27 -2.90 12.94 6.21
C TRP A 27 -1.70 13.87 6.13
N MET A 28 -0.88 13.74 5.08
CA MET A 28 0.27 14.61 4.85
C MET A 28 -0.15 16.07 4.68
N ALA A 29 -1.24 16.33 3.95
CA ALA A 29 -1.76 17.69 3.76
C ALA A 29 -2.13 18.38 5.09
N ILE A 30 -2.69 17.62 6.05
CA ILE A 30 -3.05 18.15 7.37
C ILE A 30 -1.79 18.49 8.19
N ILE A 31 -0.81 17.57 8.24
CA ILE A 31 0.41 17.75 9.04
C ILE A 31 1.35 18.80 8.45
N LEU A 32 1.26 19.09 7.15
CA LEU A 32 2.13 20.05 6.46
C LEU A 32 2.11 21.44 7.08
N ILE A 33 0.95 21.86 7.59
CA ILE A 33 0.75 23.16 8.23
C ILE A 33 1.45 23.22 9.61
N TYR A 34 1.52 22.09 10.32
CA TYR A 34 2.06 22.04 11.68
C TYR A 34 3.56 21.74 11.71
N ASN A 35 4.02 20.77 10.92
CA ASN A 35 5.43 20.39 10.90
C ASN A 35 5.84 19.80 9.54
N PRO A 36 6.45 20.60 8.64
CA PRO A 36 6.85 20.14 7.32
C PRO A 36 7.99 19.11 7.34
N LYS A 37 8.77 19.02 8.43
CA LYS A 37 9.80 17.97 8.55
C LYS A 37 9.15 16.61 8.76
N LEU A 38 8.04 16.56 9.50
CA LEU A 38 7.32 15.32 9.76
C LEU A 38 6.62 14.81 8.49
N THR A 39 6.08 15.69 7.65
CA THR A 39 5.53 15.30 6.33
C THR A 39 6.59 14.72 5.40
N LEU A 40 7.81 15.27 5.39
CA LEU A 40 8.91 14.71 4.61
C LEU A 40 9.24 13.28 5.04
N ILE A 41 9.35 13.03 6.35
CA ILE A 41 9.64 11.69 6.88
C ILE A 41 8.52 10.70 6.50
N THR A 42 7.25 11.08 6.65
CA THR A 42 6.13 10.20 6.29
C THR A 42 6.04 9.96 4.79
N PHE A 43 6.38 10.96 3.97
CA PHE A 43 6.46 10.80 2.51
C PHE A 43 7.54 9.80 2.11
N TYR A 44 8.74 9.90 2.67
CA TYR A 44 9.82 8.95 2.36
C TYR A 44 9.45 7.51 2.77
N LEU A 45 8.93 7.32 4.00
CA LEU A 45 8.49 6.01 4.46
C LEU A 45 7.41 5.43 3.55
N TYR A 46 6.38 6.22 3.23
CA TYR A 46 5.30 5.80 2.34
C TYR A 46 5.80 5.43 0.93
N SER A 47 6.71 6.23 0.37
CA SER A 47 7.27 5.95 -0.96
C SER A 47 8.08 4.65 -1.00
N LEU A 48 8.84 4.36 0.06
CA LEU A 48 9.65 3.15 0.17
C LEU A 48 8.78 1.90 0.35
N THR A 49 7.78 1.96 1.25
CA THR A 49 6.89 0.81 1.50
C THR A 49 6.03 0.51 0.27
N THR A 50 5.47 1.53 -0.39
CA THR A 50 4.71 1.31 -1.63
C THR A 50 5.56 0.78 -2.76
N ALA A 51 6.79 1.25 -2.93
CA ALA A 51 7.72 0.70 -3.92
C ALA A 51 7.99 -0.79 -3.66
N ALA A 52 8.26 -1.18 -2.41
CA ALA A 52 8.45 -2.59 -2.03
C ALA A 52 7.21 -3.44 -2.34
N ILE A 53 6.01 -2.94 -2.05
CA ILE A 53 4.75 -3.61 -2.40
C ILE A 53 4.62 -3.75 -3.92
N PHE A 54 4.89 -2.70 -4.71
CA PHE A 54 4.82 -2.80 -6.17
C PHE A 54 5.84 -3.80 -6.75
N PHE A 55 7.06 -3.86 -6.20
CA PHE A 55 8.06 -4.84 -6.63
C PHE A 55 7.61 -6.29 -6.36
N THR A 56 7.08 -6.56 -5.16
CA THR A 56 6.62 -7.91 -4.81
C THR A 56 5.40 -8.35 -5.63
N LEU A 57 4.44 -7.46 -5.88
CA LEU A 57 3.28 -7.71 -6.74
C LEU A 57 3.69 -7.95 -8.21
N ASN A 58 4.73 -7.25 -8.68
CA ASN A 58 5.27 -7.45 -10.03
C ASN A 58 6.01 -8.79 -10.15
N ALA A 59 6.85 -9.13 -9.16
CA ALA A 59 7.57 -10.41 -9.13
C ALA A 59 6.62 -11.63 -9.11
N THR A 60 5.46 -11.49 -8.48
CA THR A 60 4.45 -12.55 -8.38
C THR A 60 3.34 -12.47 -9.44
N ASN A 61 3.36 -11.45 -10.30
CA ASN A 61 2.29 -11.16 -11.29
C ASN A 61 0.87 -11.13 -10.67
N THR A 62 0.72 -10.69 -9.42
CA THR A 62 -0.58 -10.64 -8.73
C THR A 62 -1.27 -9.30 -8.98
N LEU A 63 -2.35 -9.32 -9.76
CA LEU A 63 -3.14 -8.11 -10.08
C LEU A 63 -4.49 -8.06 -9.35
N LYS A 64 -5.04 -9.21 -8.97
CA LYS A 64 -6.35 -9.36 -8.33
C LYS A 64 -6.22 -9.96 -6.93
N LEU A 65 -7.18 -9.66 -6.06
CA LEU A 65 -7.20 -10.21 -4.69
C LEU A 65 -7.23 -11.75 -4.66
N SER A 66 -7.95 -12.38 -5.59
CA SER A 66 -8.01 -13.85 -5.70
C SER A 66 -6.65 -14.47 -6.05
N THR A 67 -5.86 -13.81 -6.90
CA THR A 67 -4.52 -14.31 -7.27
C THR A 67 -3.52 -14.15 -6.14
N LEU A 68 -3.73 -13.17 -5.25
CA LEU A 68 -2.91 -13.00 -4.05
C LEU A 68 -3.15 -14.14 -3.04
N MET A 69 -4.40 -14.59 -2.86
CA MET A 69 -4.71 -15.73 -1.99
C MET A 69 -4.03 -17.02 -2.45
N ALA A 70 -3.94 -17.23 -3.76
CA ALA A 70 -3.24 -18.38 -4.34
C ALA A 70 -1.71 -18.28 -4.27
N ALA A 71 -1.14 -17.10 -4.02
CA ALA A 71 0.31 -16.91 -3.96
C ALA A 71 0.93 -17.52 -2.69
N TRP A 72 0.15 -17.63 -1.59
CA TRP A 72 0.62 -18.17 -0.31
C TRP A 72 1.15 -19.61 -0.43
N SER A 73 0.49 -20.44 -1.25
CA SER A 73 0.91 -21.83 -1.45
C SER A 73 2.14 -21.98 -2.33
N LYS A 74 2.46 -20.96 -3.15
CA LYS A 74 3.59 -21.00 -4.09
C LYS A 74 4.86 -20.40 -3.51
N ILE A 75 4.75 -19.24 -2.85
CA ILE A 75 5.90 -18.47 -2.37
C ILE A 75 5.59 -17.88 -0.98
N PRO A 76 5.49 -18.72 0.07
CA PRO A 76 4.97 -18.33 1.39
C PRO A 76 5.79 -17.23 2.06
N THR A 77 7.12 -17.26 1.90
CA THR A 77 8.03 -16.26 2.49
C THR A 77 7.80 -14.87 1.92
N LEU A 78 7.73 -14.75 0.59
CA LEU A 78 7.48 -13.48 -0.09
C LEU A 78 6.08 -12.96 0.24
N THR A 79 5.07 -13.82 0.29
CA THR A 79 3.72 -13.42 0.68
C THR A 79 3.63 -12.96 2.13
N ALA A 80 4.39 -13.57 3.05
CA ALA A 80 4.45 -13.10 4.44
C ALA A 80 5.07 -11.70 4.53
N THR A 81 6.17 -11.44 3.80
CA THR A 81 6.78 -10.09 3.76
C THR A 81 5.85 -9.05 3.14
N LEU A 82 5.08 -9.41 2.11
CA LEU A 82 4.07 -8.54 1.52
C LEU A 82 2.96 -8.23 2.53
N MET A 83 2.47 -9.22 3.29
CA MET A 83 1.45 -8.98 4.32
C MET A 83 1.96 -8.07 5.45
N LEU A 84 3.21 -8.24 5.89
CA LEU A 84 3.83 -7.32 6.85
C LEU A 84 3.95 -5.89 6.29
N ALA A 85 4.34 -5.74 5.03
CA ALA A 85 4.40 -4.45 4.38
C ALA A 85 3.02 -3.78 4.26
N LEU A 86 1.97 -4.55 3.96
CA LEU A 86 0.59 -4.07 3.90
C LEU A 86 0.04 -3.66 5.27
N LEU A 87 0.43 -4.34 6.35
CA LEU A 87 0.07 -3.96 7.73
C LEU A 87 0.78 -2.69 8.22
N SER A 88 1.95 -2.38 7.65
CA SER A 88 2.72 -1.17 8.00
C SER A 88 2.23 0.11 7.31
N LEU A 89 1.36 -0.04 6.30
CA LEU A 89 0.76 1.05 5.53
C LEU A 89 -0.48 1.58 6.26
#